data_AF-A0A455XFH6-F1
#
_entry.id   AF-A0A455XFH6-F1
#
_cell.length_a   1.000
_cell.length_b   1.000
_cell.length_c   1.000
_cell.angle_alpha   90.00
_cell.angle_beta   90.00
_cell.angle_gamma   90.00
#
_symmetry.space_group_name_H-M   'P 1'
#
loop_
_entity.id
_entity.type
_entity.pdbx_description
1 polymer ?
#
loop_
_entity_poly.entity_id
_entity_poly.type
_entity_poly.pdbx_seq_one_letter_code
_entity_poly.pdbx_strand_id
1 'polypeptide(L)'
;MREKKYASDISREKFAEIEPLLASVRRRTKPTTVDLYEVFCAVLYVLRTGCQWRFLPSEFPKWQTVYAYFAKWSKPDEHDISVLERALKKSGWRGLQETGAQRHAHTIDCGRAEREEHGHSREQGL
;
A
#
# COMPACT_ATOMS: atom_id res chain seq x y z
N MET A 1 -27.52 -2.37 -0.98
CA MET A 1 -26.18 -2.57 -0.38
C MET A 1 -25.16 -2.57 -1.51
N ARG A 2 -24.07 -1.79 -1.43
CA ARG A 2 -23.12 -1.67 -2.55
C ARG A 2 -22.27 -2.96 -2.63
N GLU A 3 -22.39 -3.67 -3.75
CA GLU A 3 -21.67 -4.92 -4.07
C GLU A 3 -20.17 -4.65 -4.28
N LYS A 4 -19.33 -5.70 -4.12
CA LYS A 4 -17.87 -5.65 -4.35
C LYS A 4 -17.62 -5.40 -5.84
N LYS A 5 -17.03 -4.25 -6.19
CA LYS A 5 -16.77 -3.87 -7.59
C LYS A 5 -15.41 -4.34 -8.08
N TYR A 6 -14.45 -4.43 -7.18
CA TYR A 6 -13.08 -4.81 -7.50
C TYR A 6 -12.68 -6.05 -6.70
N ALA A 7 -11.84 -6.91 -7.29
CA ALA A 7 -11.29 -8.09 -6.61
C ALA A 7 -10.43 -7.72 -5.37
N SER A 8 -10.03 -6.45 -5.26
CA SER A 8 -9.31 -5.87 -4.13
C SER A 8 -10.23 -5.48 -2.96
N ASP A 9 -11.54 -5.42 -3.16
CA ASP A 9 -12.51 -4.96 -2.15
C ASP A 9 -12.72 -6.02 -1.07
N ILE A 10 -12.74 -5.57 0.19
CA ILE A 10 -13.06 -6.42 1.34
C ILE A 10 -14.54 -6.35 1.67
N SER A 11 -15.09 -7.42 2.25
CA SER A 11 -16.47 -7.39 2.75
C SER A 11 -16.65 -6.29 3.80
N ARG A 12 -17.78 -5.59 3.80
CA ARG A 12 -18.10 -4.57 4.80
C ARG A 12 -18.08 -5.12 6.24
N GLU A 13 -18.39 -6.40 6.41
CA GLU A 13 -18.31 -7.10 7.71
C GLU A 13 -16.88 -7.11 8.25
N LYS A 14 -15.91 -7.56 7.44
CA LYS A 14 -14.48 -7.51 7.78
C LYS A 14 -14.00 -6.07 7.97
N PHE A 15 -14.54 -5.13 7.18
CA PHE A 15 -14.23 -3.73 7.34
C PHE A 15 -14.68 -3.18 8.70
N ALA A 16 -15.87 -3.56 9.18
CA ALA A 16 -16.39 -3.10 10.46
C ALA A 16 -15.47 -3.51 11.63
N GLU A 17 -14.77 -4.64 11.52
CA GLU A 17 -13.80 -5.08 12.52
C GLU A 17 -12.52 -4.23 12.56
N ILE A 18 -12.13 -3.62 11.43
CA ILE A 18 -10.92 -2.79 11.31
C ILE A 18 -11.21 -1.29 11.40
N GLU A 19 -12.45 -0.87 11.12
CA GLU A 19 -12.92 0.51 11.23
C GLU A 19 -12.51 1.19 12.55
N PRO A 20 -12.68 0.58 13.75
CA PRO A 20 -12.29 1.25 14.99
C PRO A 20 -10.79 1.55 15.10
N LEU A 21 -9.94 0.73 14.47
CA LEU A 21 -8.49 0.96 14.42
C LEU A 21 -8.16 2.16 13.50
N LEU A 22 -8.86 2.29 12.38
CA LEU A 22 -8.66 3.40 11.45
C LEU A 22 -9.26 4.71 11.99
N ALA A 23 -10.36 4.60 12.74
CA ALA A 23 -11.03 5.72 13.39
C ALA A 23 -10.22 6.29 14.56
N SER A 24 -9.46 5.47 15.30
CA SER A 24 -8.67 5.92 16.45
C SER A 24 -7.53 6.90 16.09
N VAL A 25 -6.98 6.78 14.87
CA VAL A 25 -5.94 7.70 14.35
C VAL A 25 -6.50 9.09 14.08
N ARG A 26 -7.82 9.22 13.97
CA ARG A 26 -8.46 10.47 13.58
C ARG A 26 -8.88 11.26 14.82
N ARG A 27 -8.27 12.45 14.98
CA ARG A 27 -8.87 13.52 15.79
C ARG A 27 -10.13 14.03 15.07
N ARG A 28 -11.32 13.80 15.65
CA ARG A 28 -12.62 14.26 15.11
C ARG A 28 -12.71 15.79 15.17
N THR A 29 -12.10 16.49 14.22
CA THR A 29 -12.18 17.96 14.14
C THR A 29 -13.20 18.48 13.13
N LYS A 30 -13.70 17.64 12.21
CA LYS A 30 -14.76 18.02 11.25
C LYS A 30 -15.65 16.81 10.94
N PRO A 31 -16.99 16.95 10.89
CA PRO A 31 -17.86 15.90 10.34
C PRO A 31 -17.51 15.71 8.86
N THR A 32 -17.35 14.46 8.44
CA THR A 32 -16.88 14.13 7.09
C THR A 32 -18.01 13.49 6.29
N THR A 33 -18.16 13.97 5.06
CA THR A 33 -19.09 13.44 4.04
C THR A 33 -18.56 12.20 3.32
N VAL A 34 -17.34 11.75 3.63
CA VAL A 34 -16.62 10.69 2.93
C VAL A 34 -16.68 9.39 3.74
N ASP A 35 -17.13 8.30 3.11
CA ASP A 35 -17.21 6.96 3.69
C ASP A 35 -15.80 6.38 3.91
N LEU A 36 -15.50 5.95 5.14
CA LEU A 36 -14.17 5.39 5.48
C LEU A 36 -13.90 4.09 4.71
N TYR A 37 -14.95 3.31 4.46
CA TYR A 37 -14.88 2.09 3.68
C TYR A 37 -14.41 2.37 2.24
N GLU A 38 -14.93 3.41 1.59
CA GLU A 38 -14.52 3.78 0.23
C GLU A 38 -13.07 4.23 0.16
N VAL A 39 -12.61 4.97 1.17
CA VAL A 39 -11.20 5.38 1.28
C VAL A 39 -10.30 4.16 1.46
N PHE A 40 -10.68 3.22 2.33
CA PHE A 40 -9.89 2.02 2.57
C PHE A 40 -9.84 1.10 1.34
N CYS A 41 -10.97 0.91 0.65
CA CYS A 41 -11.01 0.16 -0.62
C CYS A 41 -10.15 0.82 -1.70
N ALA A 42 -10.14 2.15 -1.80
CA ALA A 42 -9.26 2.86 -2.72
C ALA A 42 -7.76 2.65 -2.40
N VAL A 43 -7.39 2.63 -1.11
CA VAL A 43 -6.02 2.30 -0.69
C VAL A 43 -5.69 0.86 -1.06
N LEU A 44 -6.56 -0.10 -0.76
CA LEU A 44 -6.36 -1.51 -1.13
C LEU A 44 -6.21 -1.70 -2.64
N TYR A 45 -6.98 -0.95 -3.44
CA TYR A 45 -6.87 -0.96 -4.89
C TYR A 45 -5.48 -0.54 -5.33
N VAL A 46 -4.99 0.61 -4.85
CA VAL A 46 -3.65 1.12 -5.18
C VAL A 46 -2.55 0.15 -4.72
N LEU A 47 -2.67 -0.43 -3.53
CA LEU A 47 -1.70 -1.41 -3.03
C LEU A 47 -1.74 -2.74 -3.81
N ARG A 48 -2.90 -3.13 -4.35
CA ARG A 48 -3.04 -4.35 -5.17
C ARG A 48 -2.51 -4.15 -6.58
N THR A 49 -2.79 -3.02 -7.21
CA THR A 49 -2.47 -2.76 -8.62
C THR A 49 -1.12 -2.07 -8.82
N GLY A 50 -0.61 -1.37 -7.80
CA GLY A 50 0.57 -0.52 -7.92
C GLY A 50 0.32 0.73 -8.78
N CYS A 51 -0.93 1.05 -9.13
CA CYS A 51 -1.25 2.21 -9.96
C CYS A 51 -0.91 3.52 -9.24
N GLN A 52 -0.52 4.54 -10.02
CA GLN A 52 -0.30 5.87 -9.46
C GLN A 52 -1.62 6.46 -8.93
N TRP A 53 -1.56 7.18 -7.80
CA TRP A 53 -2.74 7.80 -7.17
C TRP A 53 -3.60 8.65 -8.12
N ARG A 54 -3.00 9.27 -9.15
CA ARG A 54 -3.71 10.08 -10.15
C ARG A 54 -4.58 9.27 -11.11
N PHE A 55 -4.30 7.98 -11.28
CA PHE A 55 -5.07 7.05 -12.11
C PHE A 55 -6.18 6.34 -11.32
N LEU A 56 -6.45 6.76 -10.09
CA LEU A 56 -7.54 6.19 -9.31
C LEU A 56 -8.88 6.42 -10.04
N PRO A 57 -9.72 5.38 -10.21
CA PRO A 57 -11.03 5.51 -10.82
C PRO A 57 -11.88 6.59 -10.15
N SER A 58 -12.67 7.33 -10.95
CA SER A 58 -13.52 8.42 -10.44
C SER A 58 -14.67 7.96 -9.55
N GLU A 59 -14.90 6.65 -9.46
CA GLU A 59 -15.87 6.05 -8.54
C GLU A 59 -15.43 6.15 -7.08
N PHE A 60 -14.13 6.28 -6.84
CA PHE A 60 -13.57 6.48 -5.51
C PHE A 60 -13.59 7.97 -5.13
N PRO A 61 -13.55 8.29 -3.83
CA PRO A 61 -13.32 9.66 -3.40
C PRO A 61 -12.02 10.20 -4.00
N LYS A 62 -11.95 11.54 -4.14
CA LYS A 62 -10.80 12.23 -4.73
C LYS A 62 -9.49 11.68 -4.18
N TRP A 63 -8.57 11.33 -5.08
CA TRP A 63 -7.29 10.69 -4.72
C TRP A 63 -6.50 11.48 -3.66
N GLN A 64 -6.62 12.81 -3.64
CA GLN A 64 -5.98 13.69 -2.64
C GLN A 64 -6.47 13.36 -1.22
N THR A 65 -7.77 13.12 -1.08
CA THR A 65 -8.37 12.69 0.18
C THR A 65 -7.85 11.31 0.53
N VAL A 66 -7.88 10.35 -0.40
CA VAL A 66 -7.39 8.99 -0.14
C VAL A 66 -5.92 8.99 0.30
N TYR A 67 -5.08 9.74 -0.39
CA TYR A 67 -3.67 9.88 -0.06
C TYR A 67 -3.45 10.53 1.31
N ALA A 68 -4.21 11.58 1.64
CA ALA A 68 -4.13 12.21 2.96
C ALA A 68 -4.52 11.25 4.10
N TYR A 69 -5.40 10.29 3.84
CA TYR A 69 -5.75 9.24 4.81
C TYR A 69 -4.66 8.17 4.88
N PHE A 70 -4.17 7.70 3.72
CA PHE A 70 -3.03 6.78 3.65
C PHE A 70 -1.81 7.32 4.41
N ALA A 71 -1.43 8.58 4.16
CA ALA A 71 -0.30 9.22 4.83
C ALA A 71 -0.48 9.37 6.35
N LYS A 72 -1.73 9.42 6.85
CA LYS A 72 -2.01 9.43 8.30
C LYS A 72 -1.91 8.03 8.90
N TRP A 73 -2.44 7.02 8.21
CA TRP A 73 -2.42 5.63 8.68
C TRP A 73 -1.05 4.98 8.57
N SER A 74 -0.22 5.46 7.64
CA SER A 74 1.16 5.01 7.42
C SER A 74 2.16 5.64 8.39
N LYS A 75 1.74 6.57 9.26
CA LYS A 75 2.65 7.09 10.29
C LYS A 75 3.01 5.97 11.26
N PRO A 76 4.31 5.73 11.52
CA PRO A 76 4.73 4.79 12.54
C PRO A 76 4.23 5.28 13.90
N ASP A 77 3.71 4.35 14.68
CA ASP A 77 3.38 4.58 16.09
C ASP A 77 4.61 4.26 16.95
N GLU A 78 4.49 4.36 18.27
CA GLU A 78 5.56 4.12 19.24
C GLU A 78 6.17 2.70 19.16
N HIS A 79 5.45 1.76 18.55
CA HIS A 79 5.84 0.35 18.42
C HIS A 79 6.41 0.00 17.03
N ASP A 80 6.83 0.98 16.23
CA ASP A 80 7.33 0.84 14.83
C ASP A 80 6.33 0.24 13.82
N ILE A 81 5.17 -0.26 14.26
CA ILE A 81 4.13 -0.83 13.40
C ILE A 81 3.06 0.22 13.11
N SER A 82 2.87 0.53 11.83
CA SER A 82 1.84 1.48 11.40
C SER A 82 0.42 0.96 11.65
N VAL A 83 -0.54 1.86 11.92
CA VAL A 83 -1.94 1.47 12.09
C VAL A 83 -2.50 0.84 10.82
N LEU A 84 -2.02 1.29 9.66
CA LEU A 84 -2.32 0.67 8.39
C LEU A 84 -1.90 -0.80 8.36
N GLU A 85 -0.67 -1.13 8.77
CA GLU A 85 -0.19 -2.52 8.83
C GLU A 85 -1.03 -3.40 9.75
N ARG A 86 -1.44 -2.87 10.91
CA ARG A 86 -2.33 -3.60 11.83
C ARG A 86 -3.68 -3.89 11.17
N ALA A 87 -4.25 -2.91 10.47
CA ALA A 87 -5.50 -3.08 9.74
C ALA A 87 -5.37 -4.09 8.59
N LEU A 88 -4.27 -4.03 7.83
CA LEU A 88 -3.98 -4.96 6.74
C LEU A 88 -3.83 -6.39 7.26
N LYS A 89 -3.04 -6.58 8.33
CA LYS A 89 -2.86 -7.89 8.99
C LYS A 89 -4.19 -8.45 9.50
N LYS A 90 -5.03 -7.62 10.13
CA LYS A 90 -6.34 -8.04 10.64
C LYS A 90 -7.34 -8.37 9.52
N SER A 91 -7.29 -7.63 8.40
CA SER A 91 -8.15 -7.91 7.24
C SER A 91 -7.75 -9.17 6.45
N GLY A 92 -6.60 -9.78 6.78
CA GLY A 92 -6.04 -10.90 6.04
C GLY A 92 -5.45 -10.49 4.69
N TRP A 93 -5.10 -9.22 4.53
CA TRP A 93 -4.49 -8.72 3.31
C TRP A 93 -3.08 -9.28 3.18
N ARG A 94 -2.93 -10.31 2.34
CA ARG A 94 -1.64 -10.71 1.77
C ARG A 94 -1.43 -9.86 0.54
N GLY A 95 -0.26 -9.23 0.45
CA GLY A 95 0.07 -8.11 -0.46
C GLY A 95 -0.14 -8.40 -1.95
N LEU A 96 0.69 -7.83 -2.83
CA LEU A 96 0.65 -8.24 -4.23
C LEU A 96 0.76 -9.78 -4.26
N GLN A 97 -0.27 -10.46 -4.78
CA GLN A 97 -0.19 -11.91 -4.89
C GLN A 97 0.98 -12.16 -5.82
N GLU A 98 1.96 -12.93 -5.37
CA GLU A 98 3.05 -13.33 -6.23
C GLU A 98 2.43 -13.96 -7.48
N THR A 99 2.59 -13.28 -8.61
CA THR A 99 2.13 -13.80 -9.89
C THR A 99 2.86 -15.13 -10.10
N GLY A 100 2.25 -16.11 -10.76
CA GLY A 100 2.93 -17.41 -11.00
C GLY A 100 4.34 -17.27 -11.60
N ALA A 101 4.62 -16.18 -12.32
CA ALA A 101 5.93 -15.80 -12.83
C ALA A 101 6.98 -15.45 -11.74
N GLN A 102 6.58 -14.88 -10.61
CA GLN A 102 7.47 -14.52 -9.49
C GLN A 102 7.89 -15.75 -8.67
N ARG A 103 7.05 -16.80 -8.63
CA ARG A 103 7.43 -18.09 -8.02
C ARG A 103 8.62 -18.75 -8.71
N HIS A 104 8.85 -18.45 -9.99
CA HIS A 104 10.01 -18.90 -10.77
C HIS A 104 11.23 -17.96 -10.67
N ALA A 105 11.07 -16.72 -10.19
CA ALA A 105 12.21 -15.80 -10.08
C ALA A 105 13.13 -16.15 -8.90
N HIS A 106 12.58 -16.72 -7.82
CA HIS A 106 13.37 -17.20 -6.66
C HIS A 106 14.23 -18.45 -6.98
N THR A 107 14.02 -19.11 -8.12
CA THR A 107 14.89 -20.20 -8.59
C THR A 107 15.93 -19.76 -9.62
N ILE A 108 15.88 -18.51 -10.10
CA ILE A 108 16.78 -17.97 -11.15
C ILE A 108 17.49 -16.71 -10.60
N ASP A 109 18.16 -16.82 -9.47
CA ASP A 109 19.23 -15.85 -9.12
C ASP A 109 20.37 -16.59 -8.43
N CYS A 110 20.90 -17.60 -9.14
CA CYS A 110 22.09 -18.35 -8.74
C CYS A 110 23.29 -18.04 -9.65
N GLY A 111 23.32 -16.92 -10.38
CA GLY A 111 24.55 -16.55 -11.08
C GLY A 111 24.38 -15.55 -12.21
N ARG A 112 24.74 -14.29 -11.92
CA ARG A 112 25.33 -13.32 -12.86
C ARG A 112 25.43 -11.97 -12.15
N ALA A 113 26.55 -11.26 -12.06
CA ALA A 113 27.89 -11.50 -12.56
C ALA A 113 28.82 -10.59 -11.74
N GLU A 114 29.93 -11.13 -11.27
CA GLU A 114 31.12 -10.35 -10.98
C GLU A 114 31.60 -9.73 -12.31
N ARG A 115 31.76 -8.41 -12.35
CA ARG A 115 32.65 -7.75 -13.31
C ARG A 115 33.46 -6.68 -12.61
N GLU A 116 34.67 -7.12 -12.28
CA GLU A 116 35.94 -6.40 -12.24
C GLU A 116 35.88 -4.91 -12.65
N GLU A 117 36.12 -4.05 -11.66
CA GLU A 117 36.42 -2.64 -11.86
C GLU A 117 37.91 -2.48 -12.24
N HIS A 118 38.21 -2.53 -13.54
CA HIS A 118 39.48 -2.02 -14.06
C HIS A 118 39.38 -0.50 -14.21
N GLY A 119 39.62 0.22 -13.11
CA GLY A 119 39.86 1.66 -13.11
C GLY A 119 41.29 1.97 -13.55
N HIS A 120 41.53 2.05 -14.85
CA HIS A 120 42.74 2.64 -15.42
C HIS A 120 42.53 4.15 -15.49
N SER A 121 43.17 4.94 -14.62
CA SER A 121 43.46 6.33 -14.95
C SER A 121 44.81 6.76 -14.38
N ARG A 122 45.56 7.38 -15.27
CA ARG A 122 47.01 7.53 -15.31
C ARG A 122 47.34 9.00 -15.07
N GLU A 123 48.28 9.21 -14.16
CA GLU A 123 49.35 10.23 -14.16
C GLU A 123 49.14 11.71 -13.79
N GLN A 124 50.28 12.20 -13.27
CA GLN A 124 50.83 13.58 -13.16
C GLN A 124 50.41 14.39 -11.92
N GLY A 125 51.31 15.00 -11.14
CA GLY A 125 52.76 15.19 -11.24
C GLY A 125 53.21 16.27 -10.22
N LEU A 126 54.54 16.37 -10.04
CA LEU A 126 55.35 17.29 -9.21
C LEU A 126 55.65 16.84 -7.77
#